data_AF-A0A930UF45-F1
#
_entry.id   AF-A0A930UF45-F1
#
_cell.length_a   1.000
_cell.length_b   1.000
_cell.length_c   1.000
_cell.angle_alpha   90.00
_cell.angle_beta   90.00
_cell.angle_gamma   90.00
#
_symmetry.space_group_name_H-M   'P 1'
#
loop_
_entity.id
_entity.type
_entity.pdbx_description
1 polymer ?
#
loop_
_entity_poly.entity_id
_entity_poly.type
_entity_poly.pdbx_seq_one_letter_code
_entity_poly.pdbx_strand_id
1 'polypeptide(L)'
;MRRVLLFSLGTLFLSMPITGQELRQTTQPQWLPSKPQTWRELKRQRVEMQDLDYSCGAAALATLLREFYGVETSEVRVLQRMQKQTAASLADLAKVADIYGFRAVGYWLPLSDLLKLKIPALVHLVYRSEGHFSVVQGIRTDGLVALADPSWGNQKLLPHQFEELWDTDGTGGGKVLLIIPKHRGRTMRGDFFSPPSGAVSAYEGLRFIRPSNDP
;
A
#
# COMPACT_ATOMS: atom_id res chain seq x y z
N MET A 1 88.17 -44.48 -24.11
CA MET A 1 86.74 -44.16 -24.26
C MET A 1 86.42 -42.89 -23.50
N ARG A 2 86.01 -41.82 -24.22
CA ARG A 2 85.17 -40.68 -23.79
C ARG A 2 85.35 -39.56 -24.82
N ARG A 3 84.41 -39.44 -25.76
CA ARG A 3 84.27 -38.25 -26.61
C ARG A 3 82.98 -37.55 -26.24
N VAL A 4 83.13 -36.27 -26.00
CA VAL A 4 82.16 -35.25 -25.61
C VAL A 4 81.19 -34.99 -26.77
N LEU A 5 79.91 -34.77 -26.47
CA LEU A 5 78.98 -34.08 -27.37
C LEU A 5 78.13 -33.11 -26.55
N LEU A 6 78.32 -31.82 -26.86
CA LEU A 6 77.61 -30.68 -26.31
C LEU A 6 76.13 -30.73 -26.72
N PHE A 7 75.22 -30.47 -25.77
CA PHE A 7 73.85 -30.08 -26.05
C PHE A 7 73.71 -28.57 -25.85
N SER A 8 73.41 -27.86 -26.93
CA SER A 8 73.05 -26.44 -26.95
C SER A 8 71.56 -26.30 -26.57
N LEU A 9 71.27 -25.47 -25.57
CA LEU A 9 69.91 -25.12 -25.14
C LEU A 9 69.23 -24.21 -26.19
N GLY A 10 68.09 -24.65 -26.72
CA GLY A 10 67.14 -23.78 -27.42
C GLY A 10 65.99 -23.37 -26.49
N THR A 11 65.95 -22.11 -26.07
CA THR A 11 64.80 -21.51 -25.37
C THR A 11 63.68 -21.18 -26.36
N LEU A 12 62.57 -21.92 -26.33
CA LEU A 12 61.31 -21.49 -26.95
C LEU A 12 60.52 -20.61 -25.99
N PHE A 13 60.34 -19.33 -26.35
CA PHE A 13 59.36 -18.45 -25.73
C PHE A 13 57.98 -18.73 -26.33
N LEU A 14 57.09 -19.36 -25.55
CA LEU A 14 55.69 -19.53 -25.91
C LEU A 14 54.93 -18.23 -25.57
N SER A 15 54.68 -17.39 -26.57
CA SER A 15 53.83 -16.20 -26.41
C SER A 15 52.36 -16.62 -26.35
N MET A 16 51.77 -16.67 -25.16
CA MET A 16 50.32 -16.79 -25.04
C MET A 16 49.65 -15.44 -25.31
N PRO A 17 48.68 -15.35 -26.22
CA PRO A 17 47.89 -14.13 -26.37
C PRO A 17 47.03 -13.97 -25.12
N ILE A 18 47.20 -12.84 -24.43
CA ILE A 18 46.27 -12.44 -23.37
C ILE A 18 44.98 -12.03 -24.09
N THR A 19 44.04 -12.97 -24.20
CA THR A 19 42.68 -12.66 -24.65
C THR A 19 42.03 -11.77 -23.61
N GLY A 20 41.95 -10.47 -23.91
CA GLY A 20 41.21 -9.50 -23.10
C GLY A 20 39.72 -9.81 -23.17
N GLN A 21 39.21 -10.59 -22.22
CA GLN A 21 37.79 -10.64 -21.95
C GLN A 21 37.40 -9.41 -21.13
N GLU A 22 36.42 -8.66 -21.64
CA GLU A 22 35.79 -7.52 -20.98
C GLU A 22 35.33 -7.87 -19.56
N LEU A 23 36.01 -7.31 -18.56
CA LEU A 23 35.45 -7.16 -17.22
C LEU A 23 34.60 -5.89 -17.18
N ARG A 24 33.39 -5.94 -17.75
CA ARG A 24 32.30 -5.02 -17.39
C ARG A 24 31.26 -5.75 -16.56
N GLN A 25 31.68 -6.25 -15.42
CA GLN A 25 30.77 -6.45 -14.29
C GLN A 25 31.22 -5.52 -13.18
N THR A 26 30.83 -4.25 -13.30
CA THR A 26 30.81 -3.36 -12.14
C THR A 26 29.66 -3.81 -11.24
N THR A 27 29.84 -4.92 -10.53
CA THR A 27 29.08 -5.19 -9.32
C THR A 27 29.36 -4.04 -8.37
N GLN A 28 28.38 -3.17 -8.19
CA GLN A 28 28.46 -2.11 -7.20
C GLN A 28 28.85 -2.72 -5.86
N PRO A 29 29.89 -2.20 -5.18
CA PRO A 29 30.32 -2.75 -3.90
C PRO A 29 29.17 -2.67 -2.89
N GLN A 30 28.98 -3.78 -2.16
CA GLN A 30 27.89 -4.04 -1.21
C GLN A 30 27.76 -2.98 -0.09
N TRP A 31 28.77 -2.15 0.13
CA TRP A 31 28.76 -1.06 1.11
C TRP A 31 28.31 0.29 0.56
N LEU A 32 27.98 0.40 -0.73
CA LEU A 32 27.33 1.61 -1.24
C LEU A 32 25.94 1.67 -0.62
N PRO A 33 25.61 2.70 0.19
CA PRO A 33 24.26 2.84 0.67
C PRO A 33 23.32 2.90 -0.53
N SER A 34 22.21 2.17 -0.47
CA SER A 34 21.11 2.34 -1.42
C SER A 34 20.84 3.83 -1.56
N LYS A 35 20.65 4.32 -2.79
CA LYS A 35 20.38 5.74 -3.09
C LYS A 35 19.53 6.36 -1.97
N PRO A 36 19.99 7.44 -1.31
CA PRO A 36 19.28 7.99 -0.16
C PRO A 36 17.86 8.36 -0.58
N GLN A 37 16.88 7.85 0.16
CA GLN A 37 15.47 8.14 -0.12
C GLN A 37 15.14 9.55 0.38
N THR A 38 14.40 10.29 -0.43
CA THR A 38 13.90 11.61 -0.04
C THR A 38 12.75 11.47 0.97
N TRP A 39 12.52 12.50 1.78
CA TRP A 39 11.38 12.55 2.69
C TRP A 39 10.05 12.28 1.96
N ARG A 40 9.92 12.75 0.72
CA ARG A 40 8.73 12.60 -0.12
C ARG A 40 8.52 11.15 -0.54
N GLU A 41 9.59 10.45 -0.91
CA GLU A 41 9.55 9.02 -1.25
C GLU A 41 9.15 8.18 -0.04
N LEU A 42 9.73 8.46 1.14
CA LEU A 42 9.37 7.79 2.39
C LEU A 42 7.89 8.02 2.75
N LYS A 43 7.43 9.27 2.63
CA LYS A 43 6.03 9.62 2.91
C LYS A 43 5.05 8.89 2.00
N ARG A 44 5.41 8.63 0.75
CA ARG A 44 4.55 7.98 -0.27
C ARG A 44 4.73 6.47 -0.34
N GLN A 45 5.59 5.90 0.50
CA GLN A 45 5.87 4.47 0.49
C GLN A 45 4.61 3.65 0.68
N ARG A 46 4.37 2.68 -0.23
CA ARG A 46 3.21 1.77 -0.20
C ARG A 46 1.85 2.50 -0.22
N VAL A 47 1.78 3.68 -0.83
CA VAL A 47 0.53 4.39 -1.08
C VAL A 47 0.39 4.63 -2.58
N GLU A 48 -0.75 4.26 -3.16
CA GLU A 48 -1.13 4.75 -4.49
C GLU A 48 -1.52 6.22 -4.34
N MET A 49 -0.70 7.12 -4.88
CA MET A 49 -0.99 8.55 -4.90
C MET A 49 -2.02 8.82 -5.98
N GLN A 50 -2.93 9.77 -5.72
CA GLN A 50 -3.89 10.21 -6.72
C GLN A 50 -3.25 11.20 -7.70
N ASP A 51 -3.54 11.05 -8.99
CA ASP A 51 -3.15 12.00 -10.04
C ASP A 51 -4.28 12.98 -10.40
N LEU A 52 -5.53 12.65 -10.09
CA LEU A 52 -6.72 13.47 -10.40
C LEU A 52 -7.44 13.90 -9.12
N ASP A 53 -7.96 15.13 -9.08
CA ASP A 53 -8.59 15.70 -7.86
C ASP A 53 -9.77 14.86 -7.33
N TYR A 54 -10.52 14.19 -8.20
CA TYR A 54 -11.69 13.38 -7.85
C TYR A 54 -11.39 11.89 -7.60
N SER A 55 -10.13 11.46 -7.72
CA SER A 55 -9.75 10.04 -7.75
C SER A 55 -9.28 9.46 -6.41
N CYS A 56 -9.37 10.23 -5.32
CA CYS A 56 -8.96 9.79 -3.97
C CYS A 56 -9.54 8.41 -3.60
N GLY A 57 -10.83 8.17 -3.86
CA GLY A 57 -11.47 6.87 -3.60
C GLY A 57 -10.88 5.73 -4.44
N ALA A 58 -10.53 5.99 -5.69
CA ALA A 58 -9.94 4.99 -6.58
C ALA A 58 -8.52 4.61 -6.14
N ALA A 59 -7.71 5.61 -5.81
CA ALA A 59 -6.35 5.44 -5.29
C ALA A 59 -6.34 4.76 -3.90
N ALA A 60 -7.27 5.13 -3.00
CA ALA A 60 -7.44 4.48 -1.70
C ALA A 60 -7.80 3.00 -1.84
N LEU A 61 -8.77 2.67 -2.70
CA LEU A 61 -9.14 1.28 -2.96
C LEU A 61 -7.97 0.50 -3.59
N ALA A 62 -7.25 1.10 -4.54
CA ALA A 62 -6.07 0.49 -5.16
C ALA A 62 -4.98 0.19 -4.12
N THR A 63 -4.69 1.14 -3.22
CA THR A 63 -3.74 0.98 -2.11
C THR A 63 -4.12 -0.22 -1.24
N LEU A 64 -5.37 -0.27 -0.76
CA LEU A 64 -5.83 -1.35 0.11
C LEU A 64 -5.75 -2.72 -0.59
N LEU A 65 -6.23 -2.82 -1.83
CA LEU A 65 -6.22 -4.06 -2.60
C LEU A 65 -4.80 -4.54 -2.89
N ARG A 66 -3.87 -3.64 -3.25
CA ARG A 66 -2.49 -3.98 -3.56
C ARG A 66 -1.69 -4.35 -2.34
N GLU A 67 -1.75 -3.52 -1.30
CA GLU A 67 -0.86 -3.64 -0.17
C GLU A 67 -1.32 -4.68 0.84
N PHE A 68 -2.64 -4.78 1.10
CA PHE A 68 -3.16 -5.74 2.07
C PHE A 68 -3.52 -7.09 1.42
N TYR A 69 -4.06 -7.07 0.20
CA TYR A 69 -4.52 -8.29 -0.48
C TYR A 69 -3.64 -8.78 -1.62
N GLY A 70 -2.56 -8.06 -1.95
CA GLY A 70 -1.63 -8.46 -3.02
C GLY A 70 -2.22 -8.42 -4.42
N VAL A 71 -3.29 -7.66 -4.64
CA VAL A 71 -3.92 -7.52 -5.97
C VAL A 71 -3.15 -6.51 -6.81
N GLU A 72 -2.76 -6.89 -8.02
CA GLU A 72 -2.11 -5.96 -8.95
C GLU A 72 -3.11 -4.96 -9.54
N THR A 73 -3.25 -3.82 -8.90
CA THR A 73 -4.10 -2.72 -9.34
C THR A 73 -3.43 -1.36 -9.14
N SER A 74 -4.02 -0.33 -9.75
CA SER A 74 -3.63 1.08 -9.68
C SER A 74 -4.86 1.97 -9.68
N GLU A 75 -4.69 3.26 -9.39
CA GLU A 75 -5.75 4.27 -9.52
C GLU A 75 -6.43 4.18 -10.89
N VAL A 76 -5.62 4.19 -11.96
CA VAL A 76 -6.10 4.12 -13.35
C VAL A 76 -6.95 2.87 -13.60
N ARG A 77 -6.51 1.69 -13.12
CA ARG A 77 -7.29 0.45 -13.29
C ARG A 77 -8.60 0.49 -12.52
N VAL A 78 -8.62 1.07 -11.32
CA VAL A 78 -9.85 1.22 -10.53
C VAL A 78 -10.80 2.20 -11.21
N LEU A 79 -10.33 3.35 -11.69
CA LEU A 79 -11.12 4.32 -12.45
C LEU A 79 -11.72 3.72 -13.73
N GLN A 80 -10.92 2.97 -14.50
CA GLN A 80 -11.40 2.28 -15.70
C GLN A 80 -12.53 1.31 -15.40
N ARG A 81 -12.47 0.57 -14.28
CA ARG A 81 -13.54 -0.34 -13.87
C ARG A 81 -14.76 0.37 -13.31
N MET A 82 -14.56 1.54 -12.70
CA MET A 82 -15.66 2.39 -12.21
C MET A 82 -16.44 3.04 -13.35
N GLN A 83 -15.80 3.31 -14.50
CA GLN A 83 -16.39 3.96 -15.68
C GLN A 83 -16.99 5.33 -15.35
N LYS A 84 -16.33 6.08 -14.46
CA LYS A 84 -16.80 7.36 -13.93
C LYS A 84 -15.63 8.35 -13.86
N GLN A 85 -15.89 9.61 -14.20
CA GLN A 85 -14.92 10.73 -14.17
C GLN A 85 -15.30 11.79 -13.14
N THR A 86 -15.94 11.37 -12.06
CA THR A 86 -16.34 12.22 -10.93
C THR A 86 -16.05 11.51 -9.63
N ALA A 87 -16.20 12.20 -8.50
CA ALA A 87 -15.90 11.64 -7.18
C ALA A 87 -16.63 10.30 -6.95
N ALA A 88 -15.90 9.33 -6.41
CA ALA A 88 -16.43 8.01 -6.12
C ALA A 88 -17.40 8.08 -4.91
N SER A 89 -18.49 7.32 -4.95
CA SER A 89 -19.28 7.02 -3.76
C SER A 89 -18.82 5.70 -3.12
N LEU A 90 -19.23 5.42 -1.89
CA LEU A 90 -19.01 4.11 -1.26
C LEU A 90 -19.62 2.97 -2.11
N ALA A 91 -20.77 3.19 -2.73
CA ALA A 91 -21.40 2.22 -3.61
C ALA A 91 -20.57 1.97 -4.90
N ASP A 92 -19.94 3.01 -5.46
CA ASP A 92 -19.08 2.86 -6.63
C ASP A 92 -17.83 2.03 -6.29
N LEU A 93 -17.20 2.33 -5.16
CA LEU A 93 -16.05 1.56 -4.67
C LEU A 93 -16.44 0.11 -4.35
N ALA A 94 -17.64 -0.12 -3.80
CA ALA A 94 -18.14 -1.45 -3.52
C ALA A 94 -18.34 -2.27 -4.81
N LYS A 95 -18.90 -1.67 -5.87
CA LYS A 95 -19.03 -2.32 -7.19
C LYS A 95 -17.68 -2.70 -7.76
N VAL A 96 -16.68 -1.82 -7.67
CA VAL A 96 -15.33 -2.12 -8.20
C VAL A 96 -14.65 -3.20 -7.37
N ALA A 97 -14.76 -3.18 -6.03
CA ALA A 97 -14.26 -4.25 -5.17
C ALA A 97 -14.87 -5.62 -5.53
N ASP A 98 -16.16 -5.64 -5.89
CA ASP A 98 -16.87 -6.85 -6.34
C ASP A 98 -16.23 -7.48 -7.58
N ILE A 99 -15.85 -6.65 -8.56
CA ILE A 99 -15.14 -7.05 -9.79
C ILE A 99 -13.78 -7.69 -9.46
N TYR A 100 -13.09 -7.23 -8.42
CA TYR A 100 -11.82 -7.82 -7.95
C TYR A 100 -11.99 -9.06 -7.04
N GLY A 101 -13.22 -9.54 -6.87
CA GLY A 101 -13.54 -10.75 -6.08
C GLY A 101 -13.66 -10.50 -4.59
N PHE A 102 -13.95 -9.26 -4.18
CA PHE A 102 -14.18 -8.90 -2.78
C PHE A 102 -15.63 -8.51 -2.53
N ARG A 103 -16.13 -8.82 -1.34
CA ARG A 103 -17.35 -8.23 -0.82
C ARG A 103 -16.96 -6.94 -0.08
N ALA A 104 -17.54 -5.83 -0.48
CA ALA A 104 -17.42 -4.57 0.23
C ALA A 104 -18.68 -4.32 1.07
N VAL A 105 -18.51 -3.97 2.35
CA VAL A 105 -19.63 -3.71 3.27
C VAL A 105 -19.44 -2.33 3.90
N GLY A 106 -20.46 -1.49 3.73
CA GLY A 106 -20.50 -0.16 4.34
C GLY A 106 -20.95 -0.24 5.80
N TYR A 107 -20.34 0.56 6.65
CA TYR A 107 -20.79 0.77 8.03
C TYR A 107 -20.70 2.25 8.35
N TRP A 108 -21.61 2.73 9.20
CA TRP A 108 -21.34 3.91 10.01
C TRP A 108 -20.87 3.42 11.36
N LEU A 109 -19.77 3.99 11.85
CA LEU A 109 -19.17 3.60 13.12
C LEU A 109 -18.92 4.83 13.99
N PRO A 110 -19.24 4.77 15.30
CA PRO A 110 -18.67 5.72 16.23
C PRO A 110 -17.15 5.57 16.24
N LEU A 111 -16.42 6.66 16.53
CA LEU A 111 -14.95 6.61 16.56
C LEU A 111 -14.43 5.46 17.43
N SER A 112 -15.05 5.21 18.58
CA SER A 112 -14.68 4.14 19.51
C SER A 112 -14.73 2.73 18.91
N ASP A 113 -15.58 2.46 17.92
CA ASP A 113 -15.67 1.17 17.24
C ASP A 113 -14.70 1.08 16.06
N LEU A 114 -14.45 2.19 15.36
CA LEU A 114 -13.39 2.27 14.35
C LEU A 114 -12.04 1.88 14.97
N LEU A 115 -11.76 2.36 16.19
CA LEU A 115 -10.53 2.06 16.94
C LEU A 115 -10.34 0.57 17.28
N LYS A 116 -11.35 -0.28 17.08
CA LYS A 116 -11.31 -1.73 17.37
C LYS A 116 -11.12 -2.59 16.12
N LEU A 117 -11.08 -1.99 14.92
CA LEU A 117 -10.96 -2.75 13.67
C LEU A 117 -9.64 -3.53 13.59
N LYS A 118 -9.74 -4.78 13.12
CA LYS A 118 -8.61 -5.71 12.97
C LYS A 118 -8.06 -5.82 11.55
N ILE A 119 -8.69 -5.13 10.60
CA ILE A 119 -8.29 -5.09 9.19
C ILE A 119 -8.26 -3.62 8.76
N PRO A 120 -7.48 -3.27 7.72
CA PRO A 120 -7.51 -1.92 7.18
C PRO A 120 -8.90 -1.61 6.64
N ALA A 121 -9.32 -0.37 6.82
CA ALA A 121 -10.61 0.12 6.37
C ALA A 121 -10.41 1.34 5.47
N LEU A 122 -11.21 1.39 4.41
CA LEU A 122 -11.34 2.60 3.62
C LEU A 122 -12.33 3.51 4.37
N VAL A 123 -11.91 4.72 4.69
CA VAL A 123 -12.67 5.68 5.49
C VAL A 123 -13.10 6.85 4.61
N HIS A 124 -14.33 7.32 4.79
CA HIS A 124 -14.78 8.61 4.26
C HIS A 124 -14.56 9.68 5.34
N LEU A 125 -13.81 10.71 4.99
CA LEU A 125 -13.46 11.86 5.82
C LEU A 125 -14.04 13.12 5.19
N VAL A 126 -14.20 14.18 5.98
CA VAL A 126 -14.57 15.51 5.48
C VAL A 126 -13.45 16.49 5.82
N TYR A 127 -12.94 17.18 4.80
CA TYR A 127 -11.96 18.24 4.96
C TYR A 127 -12.46 19.49 4.27
N ARG A 128 -12.66 20.58 5.03
CA ARG A 128 -13.18 21.87 4.51
C ARG A 128 -14.47 21.73 3.68
N SER A 129 -15.39 20.92 4.18
CA SER A 129 -16.67 20.59 3.53
C SER A 129 -16.59 19.75 2.25
N GLU A 130 -15.39 19.25 1.91
CA GLU A 130 -15.19 18.33 0.79
C GLU A 130 -14.98 16.89 1.30
N GLY A 131 -15.64 15.93 0.65
CA GLY A 131 -15.48 14.51 0.96
C GLY A 131 -14.12 14.00 0.49
N HIS A 132 -13.48 13.16 1.30
CA HIS A 132 -12.15 12.61 1.02
C HIS A 132 -12.07 11.14 1.45
N PHE A 133 -11.39 10.32 0.65
CA PHE A 133 -11.17 8.92 0.98
C PHE A 133 -9.72 8.66 1.37
N SER A 134 -9.55 7.90 2.44
CA SER A 134 -8.24 7.48 2.93
C SER A 134 -8.30 6.02 3.39
N VAL A 135 -7.15 5.43 3.69
CA VAL A 135 -7.07 4.07 4.25
C VAL A 135 -6.51 4.13 5.66
N VAL A 136 -7.27 3.66 6.64
CA VAL A 136 -6.73 3.40 7.99
C VAL A 136 -5.87 2.15 7.93
N GLN A 137 -4.55 2.31 8.05
CA GLN A 137 -3.57 1.23 8.02
C GLN A 137 -3.11 0.80 9.42
N GLY A 138 -3.53 1.51 10.47
CA GLY A 138 -3.25 1.05 11.82
C GLY A 138 -3.69 2.04 12.87
N ILE A 139 -3.92 1.53 14.07
CA ILE A 139 -4.37 2.31 15.20
C ILE A 139 -3.54 1.86 16.39
N ARG A 140 -2.75 2.79 16.95
CA ARG A 140 -1.92 2.50 18.12
C ARG A 140 -2.77 2.45 19.39
N THR A 141 -2.20 1.86 20.44
CA THR A 141 -2.84 1.73 21.75
C THR A 141 -3.12 3.07 22.43
N ASP A 142 -2.36 4.10 22.09
CA ASP A 142 -2.57 5.50 22.51
C ASP A 142 -3.59 6.25 21.63
N GLY A 143 -4.23 5.56 20.68
CA GLY A 143 -5.23 6.11 19.78
C GLY A 143 -4.68 6.84 18.56
N LEU A 144 -3.35 6.92 18.37
CA LEU A 144 -2.78 7.51 17.16
C LEU A 144 -3.21 6.71 15.92
N VAL A 145 -3.87 7.39 14.98
CA VAL A 145 -4.40 6.79 13.75
C VAL A 145 -3.39 6.97 12.62
N ALA A 146 -2.96 5.86 12.02
CA ALA A 146 -2.10 5.87 10.84
C ALA A 146 -2.96 5.74 9.57
N LEU A 147 -2.78 6.70 8.65
CA LEU A 147 -3.46 6.73 7.36
C LEU A 147 -2.47 6.49 6.23
N ALA A 148 -2.90 5.76 5.21
CA ALA A 148 -2.30 5.73 3.88
C ALA A 148 -3.17 6.62 2.99
N ASP A 149 -2.79 7.90 2.88
CA ASP A 149 -3.62 8.93 2.25
C ASP A 149 -3.24 9.18 0.78
N PRO A 150 -4.17 9.08 -0.18
CA PRO A 150 -3.89 9.28 -1.59
C PRO A 150 -3.38 10.68 -1.97
N SER A 151 -3.73 11.72 -1.20
CA SER A 151 -3.31 13.11 -1.46
C SER A 151 -1.97 13.42 -0.82
N TRP A 152 -1.78 12.97 0.42
CA TRP A 152 -0.65 13.40 1.26
C TRP A 152 0.38 12.32 1.57
N GLY A 153 0.13 11.07 1.19
CA GLY A 153 0.90 9.90 1.61
C GLY A 153 0.62 9.52 3.05
N ASN A 154 1.51 8.72 3.64
CA ASN A 154 1.37 8.25 5.02
C ASN A 154 1.25 9.41 6.02
N GLN A 155 0.14 9.46 6.75
CA GLN A 155 -0.12 10.41 7.85
C GLN A 155 -0.25 9.67 9.18
N LYS A 156 0.04 10.39 10.27
CA LYS A 156 -0.28 9.96 11.63
C LYS A 156 -1.04 11.10 12.30
N LEU A 157 -2.25 10.83 12.75
CA LEU A 157 -3.12 11.81 13.38
C LEU A 157 -3.37 11.42 14.83
N LEU A 158 -3.32 12.41 15.71
CA LEU A 158 -3.80 12.25 17.08
C LEU A 158 -5.32 11.98 17.07
N PRO A 159 -5.88 11.32 18.10
CA PRO A 159 -7.30 10.97 18.14
C PRO A 159 -8.23 12.13 17.80
N HIS A 160 -8.03 13.30 18.43
CA HIS A 160 -8.85 14.50 18.20
C HIS A 160 -8.71 15.05 16.77
N GLN A 161 -7.51 15.02 16.19
CA GLN A 161 -7.28 15.47 14.81
C GLN A 161 -7.98 14.55 13.80
N PHE A 162 -8.00 13.26 14.10
CA PHE A 162 -8.73 12.30 13.27
C PHE A 162 -10.25 12.48 13.44
N GLU A 163 -10.73 12.69 14.67
CA GLU A 163 -12.14 12.92 14.99
C GLU A 163 -12.73 14.12 14.24
N GLU A 164 -11.99 15.23 14.15
CA GLU A 164 -12.37 16.42 13.36
C GLU A 164 -12.62 16.12 11.87
N LEU A 165 -11.93 15.12 11.31
CA LEU A 165 -12.10 14.69 9.91
C LEU A 165 -13.14 13.59 9.77
N TRP A 166 -13.35 12.81 10.83
CA TRP A 166 -14.16 11.60 10.86
C TRP A 166 -15.63 11.86 11.14
N ASP A 167 -15.94 12.83 12.00
CA ASP A 167 -17.32 13.19 12.34
C ASP A 167 -17.96 14.02 11.22
N THR A 168 -18.48 13.31 10.21
CA THR A 168 -18.93 13.95 8.97
C THR A 168 -20.26 14.68 9.09
N ASP A 169 -21.07 14.39 10.10
CA ASP A 169 -22.43 14.91 10.26
C ASP A 169 -22.75 15.41 11.69
N GLY A 170 -21.73 15.50 12.57
CA GLY A 170 -21.88 15.95 13.95
C GLY A 170 -22.50 14.91 14.88
N THR A 171 -22.55 13.65 14.46
CA THR A 171 -23.11 12.53 15.24
C THR A 171 -22.06 11.75 16.02
N GLY A 172 -20.78 12.13 15.93
CA GLY A 172 -19.65 11.47 16.60
C GLY A 172 -19.16 10.21 15.88
N GLY A 173 -19.49 10.06 14.59
CA GLY A 173 -19.11 8.90 13.80
C GLY A 173 -19.04 9.19 12.31
N GLY A 174 -18.59 8.18 11.56
CA GLY A 174 -18.30 8.33 10.15
C GLY A 174 -18.51 7.04 9.37
N LYS A 175 -18.39 7.13 8.05
CA LYS A 175 -18.61 6.00 7.14
C LYS A 175 -17.31 5.26 6.84
N VAL A 176 -17.33 3.94 6.93
CA VAL A 176 -16.26 3.05 6.46
C VAL A 176 -16.75 2.09 5.38
N LEU A 177 -15.84 1.65 4.52
CA LEU A 177 -15.99 0.51 3.65
C LEU A 177 -15.00 -0.59 4.05
N LEU A 178 -15.53 -1.69 4.57
CA LEU A 178 -14.75 -2.89 4.85
C LEU A 178 -14.70 -3.78 3.60
N ILE A 179 -13.50 -4.13 3.16
CA ILE A 179 -13.27 -4.99 2.00
C ILE A 179 -12.92 -6.39 2.51
N ILE A 180 -13.68 -7.41 2.10
CA ILE A 180 -13.57 -8.78 2.61
C ILE A 180 -13.47 -9.77 1.41
N PRO A 181 -12.52 -10.72 1.38
CA PRO A 181 -12.45 -11.70 0.29
C PRO A 181 -13.73 -12.54 0.18
N LYS A 182 -14.25 -12.77 -1.05
CA LYS A 182 -15.40 -13.67 -1.26
C LYS A 182 -15.07 -15.14 -1.08
N HIS A 183 -13.83 -15.52 -1.41
CA HIS A 183 -13.35 -16.91 -1.33
C HIS A 183 -12.35 -17.04 -0.19
N ARG A 184 -12.47 -18.13 0.59
CA ARG A 184 -11.49 -18.48 1.63
C ARG A 184 -10.17 -18.87 0.96
N GLY A 185 -9.03 -18.51 1.58
CA GLY A 185 -7.70 -18.92 1.13
C GLY A 185 -6.85 -17.84 0.44
N ARG A 186 -7.33 -16.59 0.30
CA ARG A 186 -6.47 -15.47 -0.13
C ARG A 186 -5.56 -15.04 1.03
N THR A 187 -4.25 -15.08 0.82
CA THR A 187 -3.24 -14.64 1.80
C THR A 187 -3.31 -13.12 1.98
N MET A 188 -3.46 -12.66 3.23
CA MET A 188 -3.36 -11.25 3.59
C MET A 188 -1.90 -10.91 3.92
N ARG A 189 -1.41 -9.78 3.41
CA ARG A 189 -0.09 -9.25 3.75
C ARG A 189 -0.19 -8.50 5.08
N GLY A 190 0.14 -9.22 6.15
CA GLY A 190 0.00 -8.71 7.54
C GLY A 190 0.96 -7.59 7.91
N ASP A 191 1.91 -7.23 7.05
CA ASP A 191 2.90 -6.17 7.29
C ASP A 191 2.37 -4.76 6.92
N PHE A 192 1.25 -4.68 6.21
CA PHE A 192 0.61 -3.41 5.85
C PHE A 192 -0.26 -2.86 6.98
N PHE A 193 -0.93 -3.72 7.75
CA PHE A 193 -1.88 -3.30 8.78
C PHE A 193 -1.37 -3.56 10.20
N SER A 194 -1.42 -2.53 11.06
CA SER A 194 -1.09 -2.65 12.48
C SER A 194 -2.36 -2.63 13.34
N PRO A 195 -2.88 -3.80 13.77
CA PRO A 195 -4.09 -3.87 14.59
C PRO A 195 -3.88 -3.29 16.00
N PRO A 196 -4.95 -2.83 16.66
CA PRO A 196 -4.91 -2.46 18.08
C PRO A 196 -4.59 -3.67 18.95
N SER A 197 -3.83 -3.49 20.04
CA SER A 197 -3.51 -4.58 20.98
C SER A 197 -4.78 -5.10 21.68
N GLY A 198 -4.96 -6.42 21.73
CA GLY A 198 -6.01 -7.05 22.58
C GLY A 198 -7.41 -7.18 21.96
N ALA A 199 -7.58 -6.91 20.66
CA ALA A 199 -8.90 -7.05 20.01
C ALA A 199 -9.36 -8.52 19.93
N VAL A 200 -10.61 -8.84 20.33
CA VAL A 200 -11.09 -10.23 20.53
C VAL A 200 -11.97 -10.76 19.38
N SER A 201 -12.62 -9.93 18.57
CA SER A 201 -13.35 -10.35 17.35
C SER A 201 -13.45 -9.22 16.33
N ALA A 202 -13.53 -9.52 15.02
CA ALA A 202 -13.43 -8.51 13.95
C ALA A 202 -14.77 -7.90 13.48
N TYR A 203 -15.91 -8.50 13.88
CA TYR A 203 -17.22 -8.22 13.27
C TYR A 203 -18.42 -8.29 14.24
N GLU A 204 -18.18 -8.55 15.52
CA GLU A 204 -19.25 -8.80 16.49
C GLU A 204 -19.77 -7.46 17.04
N GLY A 205 -21.01 -7.10 16.71
CA GLY A 205 -21.69 -5.89 17.20
C GLY A 205 -21.76 -4.68 16.25
N LEU A 206 -21.23 -4.77 15.03
CA LEU A 206 -21.25 -3.66 14.06
C LEU A 206 -22.65 -3.45 13.44
N ARG A 207 -23.10 -2.18 13.35
CA ARG A 207 -24.37 -1.81 12.70
C ARG A 207 -24.20 -1.68 11.18
N PHE A 208 -24.74 -2.64 10.44
CA PHE A 208 -24.67 -2.66 8.98
C PHE A 208 -25.34 -1.44 8.33
N ILE A 209 -24.70 -0.88 7.30
CA ILE A 209 -25.31 0.13 6.43
C ILE A 209 -25.18 -0.33 4.97
N ARG A 210 -26.23 -0.10 4.17
CA ARG A 210 -26.11 -0.30 2.72
C ARG A 210 -25.20 0.78 2.14
N PRO A 211 -24.15 0.44 1.37
CA PRO A 211 -23.32 1.43 0.69
C PRO A 211 -24.20 2.45 -0.06
N SER A 212 -24.04 3.74 0.24
CA SER A 212 -24.81 4.83 -0.38
C SER A 212 -24.19 5.26 -1.71
N ASN A 213 -25.04 5.77 -2.60
CA ASN A 213 -24.58 6.47 -3.81
C ASN A 213 -24.13 7.91 -3.51
N ASP A 214 -24.42 8.41 -2.31
CA ASP A 214 -23.90 9.68 -1.83
C ASP A 214 -22.39 9.53 -1.54
N PRO A 215 -21.59 10.59 -1.81
CA PRO A 215 -20.18 10.61 -1.47
C PRO A 215 -19.90 10.20 -0.01
#